data_AF-F3FWN8-F1
#
_entry.id   AF-F3FWN8-F1
#
_cell.length_a   1.000
_cell.length_b   1.000
_cell.length_c   1.000
_cell.angle_alpha   90.00
_cell.angle_beta   90.00
_cell.angle_gamma   90.00
#
_symmetry.space_group_name_H-M   'P 1'
#
loop_
_entity.id
_entity.type
_entity.pdbx_description
1 polymer ?
#
loop_
_entity_poly.entity_id
_entity_poly.type
_entity_poly.pdbx_seq_one_letter_code
_entity_poly.pdbx_strand_id
1 'polypeptide(L)'
;PKRASKWLQRYPQIGLVNAYGPAECSDDVAFFRVDAQSTCSAYLPIGSPTDNNRLYLLDDALDLVPLGAVGELCVAGAGVGRGYV
;
A
#
# COMPACT_ATOMS: atom_id res chain seq x y z
N PRO A 1 4.88 -6.46 11.40
CA PRO A 1 4.94 -7.95 11.39
C PRO A 1 4.56 -8.64 12.73
N LYS A 2 5.28 -8.43 13.84
CA LYS A 2 5.02 -9.17 15.11
C LYS A 2 3.58 -9.01 15.66
N ARG A 3 3.03 -7.80 15.64
CA ARG A 3 1.63 -7.55 16.08
C ARG A 3 0.61 -8.22 15.15
N ALA A 4 0.85 -8.20 13.85
CA ALA A 4 0.00 -8.87 12.87
C ALA A 4 0.00 -10.39 13.06
N SER A 5 1.16 -11.01 13.34
CA SER A 5 1.24 -12.44 13.65
C SER A 5 0.38 -12.81 14.87
N LYS A 6 0.44 -12.01 15.95
CA LYS A 6 -0.42 -12.20 17.13
C LYS A 6 -1.91 -12.04 16.80
N TRP A 7 -2.28 -11.07 15.96
CA TRP A 7 -3.67 -10.88 15.52
C TRP A 7 -4.19 -12.13 14.79
N LEU A 8 -3.44 -12.64 13.81
CA LEU A 8 -3.84 -13.81 13.03
C LEU A 8 -3.96 -15.08 13.89
N GLN A 9 -3.10 -15.23 14.91
CA GLN A 9 -3.22 -16.33 15.87
C GLN A 9 -4.44 -16.20 16.78
N ARG A 10 -4.78 -14.96 17.20
CA ARG A 10 -5.89 -14.70 18.12
C ARG A 10 -7.24 -14.77 17.42
N TYR A 11 -7.32 -14.34 16.17
CA TYR A 11 -8.54 -14.23 15.37
C TYR A 11 -8.38 -14.89 14.00
N PRO A 12 -8.25 -16.22 13.93
CA PRO A 12 -7.89 -16.93 12.70
C PRO A 12 -8.92 -16.81 11.57
N GLN A 13 -10.16 -16.42 11.88
CA GLN A 13 -11.23 -16.21 10.90
C GLN A 13 -11.38 -14.74 10.46
N ILE A 14 -10.68 -13.81 11.10
CA ILE A 14 -10.77 -12.38 10.79
C ILE A 14 -9.55 -11.98 9.98
N GLY A 15 -9.78 -11.62 8.71
CA GLY A 15 -8.74 -11.14 7.83
C GLY A 15 -8.07 -9.87 8.39
N LEU A 16 -6.79 -9.70 8.04
CA LEU A 16 -6.03 -8.49 8.33
C LEU A 16 -5.50 -7.92 7.03
N VAL A 17 -5.65 -6.62 6.85
CA VAL A 17 -5.06 -5.88 5.73
C VAL A 17 -4.12 -4.81 6.25
N ASN A 18 -2.99 -4.63 5.56
CA ASN A 18 -2.20 -3.43 5.67
C ASN A 18 -2.66 -2.48 4.57
N ALA A 19 -3.13 -1.31 4.97
CA ALA A 19 -3.69 -0.31 4.09
C ALA A 19 -2.76 0.90 4.01
N TYR A 20 -2.73 1.52 2.84
CA TYR A 20 -1.92 2.70 2.61
C TYR A 20 -2.64 3.66 1.68
N GLY A 21 -2.64 4.92 2.05
CA GLY A 21 -2.75 6.04 1.14
C GLY A 21 -2.72 7.37 1.87
N PRO A 22 -2.50 8.47 1.13
CA PRO A 22 -2.53 9.81 1.67
C PRO A 22 -3.97 10.37 1.72
N ALA A 23 -4.20 11.36 2.57
CA ALA A 23 -5.51 12.02 2.69
C ALA A 23 -5.96 12.65 1.36
N GLU A 24 -4.99 13.17 0.60
CA GLU A 24 -5.16 13.76 -0.73
C GLU A 24 -5.69 12.77 -1.77
N CYS A 25 -5.63 11.46 -1.48
CA CYS A 25 -6.10 10.39 -2.37
C CYS A 25 -7.25 9.57 -1.78
N SER A 26 -8.01 10.16 -0.84
CA SER A 26 -9.19 9.54 -0.21
C SER A 26 -8.86 8.30 0.63
N ASP A 27 -7.91 8.47 1.56
CA ASP A 27 -7.49 7.49 2.58
C ASP A 27 -6.72 6.29 2.01
N ASP A 28 -7.39 5.32 1.39
CA ASP A 28 -6.78 4.05 1.00
C ASP A 28 -6.64 3.89 -0.52
N VAL A 29 -5.38 3.83 -0.97
CA VAL A 29 -5.04 3.65 -2.40
C VAL A 29 -4.38 2.30 -2.69
N ALA A 30 -3.93 1.59 -1.65
CA ALA A 30 -3.31 0.27 -1.76
C ALA A 30 -3.68 -0.63 -0.58
N PHE A 31 -3.84 -1.93 -0.87
CA PHE A 31 -4.00 -2.95 0.17
C PHE A 31 -3.05 -4.13 -0.02
N PHE A 32 -2.52 -4.60 1.10
CA PHE A 32 -1.87 -5.90 1.21
C PHE A 32 -2.63 -6.78 2.19
N ARG A 33 -3.11 -7.93 1.74
CA ARG A 33 -3.70 -8.94 2.62
C ARG A 33 -2.59 -9.61 3.42
N VAL A 34 -2.61 -9.42 4.73
CA VAL A 34 -1.60 -9.97 5.64
C VAL A 34 -1.93 -11.43 5.94
N ASP A 35 -0.97 -12.31 5.70
CA ASP A 35 -1.03 -13.73 6.03
C ASP A 35 0.13 -14.15 6.95
N ALA A 36 0.13 -15.40 7.40
CA ALA A 36 1.16 -15.90 8.30
C ALA A 36 2.58 -15.79 7.69
N GLN A 37 2.73 -16.09 6.39
CA GLN A 37 4.02 -16.07 5.70
C GLN A 37 4.60 -14.65 5.62
N SER A 38 3.78 -13.66 5.29
CA SER A 38 4.17 -12.25 5.22
C SER A 38 4.64 -11.70 6.57
N THR A 39 4.18 -12.27 7.69
CA THR A 39 4.64 -11.86 9.03
C THR A 39 6.06 -12.31 9.38
N CYS A 40 6.65 -13.20 8.58
CA CYS A 40 8.05 -13.62 8.70
C CYS A 40 9.05 -12.65 8.03
N SER A 41 8.57 -11.70 7.23
CA SER A 41 9.40 -10.67 6.60
C SER A 41 9.77 -9.55 7.59
N ALA A 42 10.80 -8.76 7.25
CA ALA A 42 11.22 -7.59 8.00
C ALA A 42 10.14 -6.49 8.04
N TYR A 43 9.32 -6.38 7.00
CA TYR A 43 8.23 -5.41 6.86
C TYR A 43 7.00 -6.03 6.20
N LEU A 44 5.85 -5.37 6.35
CA LEU A 44 4.63 -5.72 5.61
C LEU A 44 4.51 -4.79 4.39
N PRO A 45 4.31 -5.31 3.17
CA PRO A 45 4.09 -4.48 2.00
C PRO A 45 2.82 -3.62 2.14
N ILE A 46 2.74 -2.53 1.38
CA ILE A 46 1.50 -1.76 1.19
C ILE A 46 0.57 -2.43 0.15
N GLY A 47 1.14 -3.33 -0.66
CA GLY A 47 0.40 -4.20 -1.57
C GLY A 47 0.16 -3.57 -2.93
N SER A 48 -1.05 -3.75 -3.45
CA SER A 48 -1.42 -3.37 -4.81
C SER A 48 -2.50 -2.29 -4.82
N PRO A 49 -2.61 -1.51 -5.91
CA PRO A 49 -3.60 -0.44 -5.99
C PRO A 49 -5.02 -0.94 -5.76
N THR A 50 -5.83 -0.13 -5.08
CA THR A 50 -7.29 -0.33 -5.03
C THR A 50 -7.91 -0.04 -6.39
N ASP A 51 -9.13 -0.54 -6.60
CA ASP A 51 -9.85 -0.32 -7.85
C ASP A 51 -9.94 1.18 -8.18
N ASN A 52 -9.78 1.51 -9.46
CA ASN A 52 -9.79 2.88 -9.99
C ASN A 52 -8.64 3.79 -9.53
N ASN A 53 -7.67 3.27 -8.76
CA ASN A 53 -6.41 3.93 -8.45
C ASN A 53 -5.25 3.28 -9.21
N ARG A 54 -4.21 4.07 -9.46
CA ARG A 54 -2.94 3.65 -10.08
C ARG A 54 -1.79 4.18 -9.24
N LEU A 55 -0.75 3.36 -9.12
CA LEU A 55 0.48 3.69 -8.42
C LEU A 55 1.64 3.63 -9.40
N TYR A 56 2.51 4.62 -9.32
CA TYR A 56 3.73 4.72 -10.12
C TYR A 56 4.91 4.95 -9.19
N LEU A 57 6.06 4.39 -9.54
CA LEU A 57 7.34 4.74 -8.93
C LEU A 57 8.13 5.55 -9.95
N LEU A 58 8.40 6.80 -9.62
CA LEU A 58 9.05 7.76 -10.51
C LEU A 58 10.43 8.16 -9.98
N ASP A 59 11.34 8.53 -10.88
CA ASP A 59 12.58 9.22 -10.52
C ASP A 59 12.40 10.76 -10.53
N ASP A 60 13.49 11.50 -10.26
CA ASP A 60 13.49 12.96 -10.19
C ASP A 60 13.17 13.63 -11.54
N ALA A 61 13.27 12.90 -12.66
CA ALA A 61 12.90 13.37 -13.99
C ALA A 61 11.41 13.07 -14.33
N LEU A 62 10.67 12.47 -13.39
CA LEU A 62 9.29 11.97 -13.55
C LEU A 62 9.16 10.80 -14.53
N ASP A 63 10.24 10.05 -14.74
CA ASP A 63 10.23 8.82 -15.54
C ASP A 63 9.99 7.58 -14.66
N LEU A 64 9.44 6.51 -15.24
CA LEU A 64 9.22 5.25 -14.53
C LEU A 64 10.54 4.59 -14.16
N VAL A 65 10.71 4.26 -12.87
CA VAL A 65 11.88 3.49 -12.43
C VAL A 65 11.79 2.03 -12.86
N PRO A 66 12.93 1.34 -13.09
CA PRO A 66 12.94 -0.09 -13.38
C PRO A 66 12.35 -0.94 -12.25
N LEU A 67 11.89 -2.15 -12.58
CA LEU A 67 11.36 -3.09 -11.59
C LEU A 67 12.39 -3.37 -10.48
N GLY A 68 11.98 -3.18 -9.23
CA GLY A 68 12.82 -3.40 -8.05
C GLY A 68 13.69 -2.21 -7.64
N ALA A 69 13.70 -1.13 -8.43
CA ALA A 69 14.32 0.13 -8.03
C ALA A 69 13.42 0.90 -7.04
N VAL A 70 14.05 1.80 -6.28
CA VAL A 70 13.36 2.75 -5.40
C VAL A 70 13.06 4.02 -6.21
N GLY A 71 11.85 4.56 -6.05
CA GLY A 71 11.42 5.83 -6.63
C GLY A 71 10.36 6.50 -5.75
N GLU A 72 9.97 7.71 -6.11
CA GLU A 72 8.86 8.42 -5.47
C GLU A 72 7.52 7.75 -5.86
N LEU A 73 6.69 7.49 -4.85
CA LEU A 73 5.38 6.88 -5.06
C LEU A 73 4.35 7.95 -5.43
N CYS A 74 3.90 7.92 -6.68
CA CYS A 74 2.85 8.81 -7.18
C CYS A 74 1.53 8.06 -7.35
N VAL A 75 0.43 8.73 -6.99
CA VAL A 75 -0.93 8.19 -7.08
C VAL A 75 -1.70 8.92 -8.16
N ALA A 76 -2.46 8.17 -8.97
CA ALA A 76 -3.45 8.72 -9.88
C ALA A 76 -4.76 7.93 -9.77
N GLY A 77 -5.86 8.53 -10.21
CA GLY A 77 -7.15 7.84 -10.29
C GLY A 77 -8.27 8.57 -9.56
N ALA A 78 -9.34 7.84 -9.29
CA ALA A 78 -10.58 8.42 -8.76
C ALA A 78 -10.44 8.97 -7.33
N GLY A 79 -9.48 8.47 -6.54
CA GLY A 79 -9.26 8.92 -5.18
C GLY A 79 -8.62 10.32 -5.05
N VAL A 80 -7.97 10.83 -6.10
CA VAL A 80 -7.21 12.09 -6.06
C VAL A 80 -8.14 13.28 -5.88
N GLY A 81 -7.94 14.02 -4.79
CA GLY A 81 -8.69 15.20 -4.44
C GLY A 81 -8.44 16.39 -5.37
N ARG A 82 -9.29 17.41 -5.26
CA ARG A 82 -9.23 18.62 -6.11
C ARG A 82 -8.10 19.58 -5.73
N GLY A 83 -7.31 19.24 -4.72
CA GLY A 83 -6.27 20.08 -4.13
C GLY A 83 -6.74 20.80 -2.86
N TYR A 84 -5.85 21.62 -2.32
CA TYR A 84 -6.07 22.44 -1.15
C TYR A 84 -6.79 23.74 -1.54
N VAL A 85 -7.78 24.17 -0.74
CA VAL A 85 -8.54 25.42 -0.94
C VAL A 85 -7.99 26.52 -0.04
#